data_AF-A0A134C0E0-F1
#
_entry.id   AF-A0A134C0E0-F1
#
_cell.length_a   1.000
_cell.length_b   1.000
_cell.length_c   1.000
_cell.angle_alpha   90.00
_cell.angle_beta   90.00
_cell.angle_gamma   90.00
#
_symmetry.space_group_name_H-M   'P 1'
#
loop_
_entity.id
_entity.type
_entity.pdbx_description
1 polymer ?
#
loop_
_entity_poly.entity_id
_entity_poly.type
_entity_poly.pdbx_seq_one_letter_code
_entity_poly.pdbx_strand_id
1 'polypeptide(L)'
;MKCKLIKMLTALLGLTGAACVQKNIPANAIVTVDAVSFEKALSDVNAQIIDVRTSEEFAEGHIEKALNIDVTQSDFIEKAKKQLDKSKTSYVYCRSGRRSMMSADLLSKEGFKVVNLRGGYLEWQSYKDK
;
A
#
# COMPACT_ATOMS: atom_id res chain seq x y z
N MET A 1 5.96 -56.10 22.95
CA MET A 1 7.43 -56.25 23.05
C MET A 1 8.12 -55.29 22.08
N LYS A 2 8.98 -54.42 22.63
CA LYS A 2 10.14 -53.74 22.03
C LYS A 2 9.94 -52.67 20.95
N CYS A 3 10.02 -51.44 21.45
CA CYS A 3 10.65 -50.25 20.90
C CYS A 3 11.96 -50.56 20.11
N LYS A 4 12.17 -49.89 18.97
CA LYS A 4 13.49 -49.54 18.45
C LYS A 4 13.50 -48.09 17.94
N LEU A 5 14.09 -47.26 18.78
CA LEU A 5 14.73 -45.97 18.53
C LEU A 5 15.83 -46.10 17.45
N ILE A 6 16.03 -45.06 16.62
CA ILE A 6 17.29 -44.56 15.97
C ILE A 6 16.85 -43.63 14.82
N LYS A 7 17.38 -42.45 14.52
CA LYS A 7 18.15 -41.38 15.18
C LYS A 7 18.09 -40.21 14.18
N MET A 8 18.18 -38.98 14.67
CA MET A 8 18.25 -37.73 13.93
C MET A 8 19.17 -37.77 12.70
N LEU A 9 18.74 -37.11 11.62
CA LEU A 9 19.64 -36.34 10.76
C LEU A 9 19.07 -34.92 10.64
N THR A 10 19.74 -33.99 11.30
CA THR A 10 19.59 -32.54 11.19
C THR A 10 19.91 -32.10 9.77
N ALA A 11 18.96 -31.41 9.11
CA ALA A 11 19.25 -30.58 7.96
C ALA A 11 19.06 -29.10 8.33
N LEU A 12 20.12 -28.35 8.06
CA LEU A 12 20.40 -26.97 8.39
C LEU A 12 19.67 -26.00 7.43
N LEU A 13 19.54 -24.75 7.89
CA LEU A 13 19.21 -23.51 7.18
C LEU A 13 17.75 -23.28 6.75
N GLY A 14 17.11 -22.31 7.45
CA GLY A 14 15.97 -21.59 6.89
C GLY A 14 14.96 -21.02 7.89
N LEU A 15 15.38 -20.33 8.97
CA LEU A 15 14.49 -19.32 9.59
C LEU A 15 14.67 -18.03 8.76
N THR A 16 14.06 -17.89 7.58
CA THR A 16 12.68 -17.44 7.35
C THR A 16 12.18 -16.41 8.36
N GLY A 17 11.92 -15.21 7.85
CA GLY A 17 11.19 -14.15 8.55
C GLY A 17 12.00 -12.89 8.80
N ALA A 18 12.40 -12.16 7.74
CA ALA A 18 12.47 -10.70 7.89
C ALA A 18 11.08 -10.26 8.36
N ALA A 19 10.99 -9.70 9.56
CA ALA A 19 9.73 -9.37 10.19
C ALA A 19 8.92 -8.45 9.26
N CYS A 20 7.88 -9.01 8.64
CA CYS A 20 6.89 -8.24 7.90
C CYS A 20 6.31 -7.20 8.86
N VAL A 21 6.49 -5.92 8.51
CA VAL A 21 5.86 -4.76 9.15
C VAL A 21 4.39 -4.73 8.70
N GLN A 22 3.67 -5.82 8.98
CA GLN A 22 2.29 -5.99 8.58
C GLN A 22 1.50 -6.76 9.64
N LYS A 23 1.87 -6.61 10.91
CA LYS A 23 1.03 -7.07 12.01
C LYS A 23 0.15 -5.92 12.50
N ASN A 24 -1.11 -5.97 12.07
CA ASN A 24 -2.28 -5.27 12.62
C ASN A 24 -2.36 -3.75 12.41
N ILE A 25 -2.44 -3.29 11.15
CA ILE A 25 -3.04 -1.97 10.88
C ILE A 25 -4.56 -2.11 11.10
N PRO A 26 -5.15 -1.45 12.12
CA PRO A 26 -6.59 -1.54 12.34
C PRO A 26 -7.34 -0.96 11.15
N ALA A 27 -8.53 -1.49 10.87
CA ALA A 27 -9.45 -0.81 9.95
C ALA A 27 -9.62 0.64 10.42
N ASN A 28 -9.58 1.59 9.48
CA ASN A 28 -9.59 3.05 9.71
C ASN A 28 -8.25 3.70 10.10
N ALA A 29 -7.14 2.96 10.16
CA ALA A 29 -5.83 3.58 10.34
C ALA A 29 -5.28 4.16 9.02
N ILE A 30 -4.68 5.35 9.16
CA ILE A 30 -3.90 6.03 8.13
C ILE A 30 -2.45 5.97 8.56
N VAL A 31 -1.59 5.39 7.73
CA VAL A 31 -0.13 5.41 7.93
C VAL A 31 0.47 6.27 6.84
N THR A 32 1.33 7.24 7.20
CA THR A 32 2.06 8.04 6.20
C THR A 32 3.52 7.61 6.17
N VAL A 33 4.05 7.36 4.98
CA VAL A 33 5.40 6.84 4.77
C VAL A 33 6.13 7.61 3.66
N ASP A 34 7.46 7.55 3.64
CA ASP A 34 8.28 8.10 2.56
C ASP A 34 8.34 7.17 1.33
N ALA A 35 8.92 7.63 0.22
CA ALA A 35 8.94 6.86 -1.04
C ALA A 35 9.65 5.49 -0.91
N VAL A 36 10.74 5.42 -0.13
CA VAL A 36 11.49 4.18 0.10
C VAL A 36 10.62 3.15 0.84
N SER A 37 9.99 3.58 1.92
CA SER A 37 9.10 2.75 2.74
C SER A 37 7.82 2.39 1.98
N PHE A 38 7.31 3.30 1.15
CA PHE A 38 6.17 3.07 0.28
C PHE A 38 6.45 1.94 -0.71
N GLU A 39 7.55 1.99 -1.47
CA GLU A 39 7.94 0.91 -2.39
C GLU A 39 8.13 -0.43 -1.67
N LYS A 40 8.84 -0.42 -0.54
CA LYS A 40 9.05 -1.63 0.25
C LYS A 40 7.72 -2.27 0.67
N ALA A 41 6.75 -1.45 1.06
CA ALA A 41 5.44 -1.90 1.51
C ALA A 41 4.54 -2.40 0.35
N LEU A 42 4.79 -1.97 -0.89
CA LEU A 42 4.12 -2.51 -2.08
C LEU A 42 4.52 -3.97 -2.39
N SER A 43 5.69 -4.40 -1.93
CA SER A 43 6.19 -5.77 -2.17
C SER A 43 5.53 -6.82 -1.27
N ASP A 44 4.84 -6.40 -0.20
CA ASP A 44 4.14 -7.26 0.75
C ASP A 44 2.70 -7.54 0.26
N VAL A 45 2.62 -8.31 -0.84
CA VAL A 45 1.52 -9.07 -1.52
C VAL A 45 0.03 -8.71 -1.40
N ASN A 46 -0.39 -7.66 -0.71
CA ASN A 46 -1.82 -7.32 -0.55
C ASN A 46 -2.07 -5.80 -0.66
N ALA A 47 -1.50 -5.21 -1.71
CA ALA A 47 -1.56 -3.78 -2.01
C ALA A 47 -2.47 -3.49 -3.22
N GLN A 48 -3.13 -2.35 -3.18
CA GLN A 48 -3.73 -1.68 -4.33
C GLN A 48 -3.24 -0.24 -4.34
N ILE A 49 -2.77 0.26 -5.48
CA ILE A 49 -2.17 1.60 -5.61
C ILE A 49 -3.22 2.53 -6.20
N ILE A 50 -3.45 3.69 -5.59
CA ILE A 50 -4.43 4.67 -6.02
C ILE A 50 -3.73 6.00 -6.25
N ASP A 51 -3.80 6.47 -7.48
CA ASP A 51 -3.50 7.85 -7.82
C ASP A 51 -4.77 8.68 -7.71
N VAL A 52 -4.80 9.61 -6.76
CA VAL A 52 -5.97 10.46 -6.52
C VAL A 52 -5.90 11.81 -7.23
N ARG A 53 -4.97 11.96 -8.18
CA ARG A 53 -4.89 13.12 -9.08
C ARG A 53 -5.97 13.08 -10.16
N THR A 54 -6.01 14.16 -10.93
CA THR A 54 -6.82 14.26 -12.16
C THR A 54 -6.36 13.24 -13.21
N SER A 55 -7.23 12.94 -14.18
CA SER A 55 -6.90 12.06 -15.31
C SER A 55 -5.75 12.61 -16.15
N GLU A 56 -5.65 13.93 -16.27
CA GLU A 56 -4.60 14.61 -17.02
C GLU A 56 -3.24 14.40 -16.35
N GLU A 57 -3.15 14.65 -15.03
CA GLU A 57 -1.93 14.40 -14.26
C GLU A 57 -1.52 12.92 -14.27
N PHE A 58 -2.49 12.00 -14.30
CA PHE A 58 -2.22 10.56 -14.38
C PHE A 58 -1.67 10.15 -15.76
N ALA A 59 -2.21 10.73 -16.83
CA ALA A 59 -1.78 10.47 -18.20
C ALA A 59 -0.34 10.98 -18.48
N GLU A 60 0.08 12.05 -17.80
CA GLU A 60 1.45 12.59 -17.87
C GLU A 60 2.50 11.67 -17.22
N GLY A 61 2.07 10.72 -16.39
CA GLY A 61 2.93 9.75 -15.72
C GLY A 61 2.41 9.41 -14.34
N HIS A 62 2.55 8.15 -13.93
CA HIS A 62 2.04 7.63 -12.67
C HIS A 62 2.89 6.46 -12.16
N ILE A 63 2.70 6.06 -10.91
CA ILE A 63 3.26 4.84 -10.35
C ILE A 63 2.64 3.64 -11.07
N GLU A 64 3.45 2.71 -11.56
CA GLU A 64 2.99 1.53 -12.31
C GLU A 64 1.90 0.77 -11.55
N LYS A 65 0.86 0.31 -12.29
CA LYS A 65 -0.30 -0.43 -11.76
C LYS A 65 -1.23 0.38 -10.84
N ALA A 66 -1.04 1.70 -10.74
CA ALA A 66 -1.98 2.57 -10.05
C ALA A 66 -3.33 2.64 -10.76
N LEU A 67 -4.41 2.60 -9.98
CA LEU A 67 -5.75 2.98 -10.41
C LEU A 67 -5.90 4.49 -10.23
N ASN A 68 -6.42 5.18 -11.25
CA ASN A 68 -6.76 6.59 -11.10
C ASN A 68 -8.18 6.76 -10.55
N ILE A 69 -8.29 7.34 -9.36
CA ILE A 69 -9.56 7.70 -8.73
C ILE A 69 -9.43 9.12 -8.20
N ASP A 70 -9.75 10.11 -9.04
CA ASP A 70 -9.62 11.53 -8.74
C ASP A 70 -10.45 11.95 -7.52
N VAL A 71 -9.77 12.41 -6.45
CA VAL A 71 -10.42 12.84 -5.19
C VAL A 71 -11.18 14.16 -5.32
N THR A 72 -10.96 14.92 -6.40
CA THR A 72 -11.67 16.18 -6.64
C THR A 72 -13.06 15.97 -7.23
N GLN A 73 -13.35 14.77 -7.74
CA GLN A 73 -14.67 14.42 -8.26
C GLN A 73 -15.63 14.09 -7.12
N SER A 74 -16.89 14.51 -7.28
CA SER A 74 -17.94 14.25 -6.29
C SER A 74 -18.24 12.75 -6.10
N ASP A 75 -17.89 11.92 -7.08
CA ASP A 75 -18.11 10.47 -7.08
C ASP A 75 -16.91 9.65 -6.56
N PHE A 76 -15.90 10.31 -5.97
CA PHE A 76 -14.67 9.66 -5.48
C PHE A 76 -14.95 8.43 -4.59
N ILE A 77 -15.80 8.59 -3.56
CA ILE A 77 -16.12 7.50 -2.63
C ILE A 77 -16.90 6.37 -3.31
N GLU A 78 -17.83 6.71 -4.21
CA GLU A 78 -18.60 5.71 -4.95
C GLU A 78 -17.68 4.86 -5.82
N LYS A 79 -16.81 5.50 -6.61
CA LYS A 79 -15.79 4.84 -7.42
C LYS A 79 -14.85 3.98 -6.57
N ALA A 80 -14.39 4.50 -5.44
CA ALA A 80 -13.53 3.77 -4.52
C ALA A 80 -14.22 2.50 -3.99
N LYS A 81 -15.47 2.58 -3.53
CA LYS A 81 -16.23 1.41 -3.05
C LYS A 81 -16.46 0.36 -4.13
N LYS A 82 -16.62 0.79 -5.38
CA LYS A 82 -16.84 -0.10 -6.53
C LYS A 82 -15.57 -0.79 -7.01
N GLN A 83 -14.43 -0.10 -6.94
CA GLN A 83 -13.17 -0.56 -7.55
C GLN A 83 -12.17 -1.14 -6.56
N LEU A 84 -12.22 -0.74 -5.29
CA LEU A 84 -11.24 -1.12 -4.28
C LEU A 84 -11.74 -2.27 -3.41
N ASP A 85 -10.82 -3.16 -3.06
CA ASP A 85 -11.07 -4.28 -2.16
C ASP A 85 -10.64 -3.92 -0.73
N LYS A 86 -11.57 -3.97 0.23
CA LYS A 86 -11.30 -3.66 1.65
C LYS A 86 -10.38 -4.67 2.32
N SER A 87 -10.20 -5.86 1.76
CA SER A 87 -9.23 -6.85 2.25
C SER A 87 -7.79 -6.43 1.96
N LYS A 88 -7.57 -5.59 0.94
CA LYS A 88 -6.27 -5.05 0.52
C LYS A 88 -5.97 -3.73 1.22
N THR A 89 -4.69 -3.38 1.29
CA THR A 89 -4.26 -2.06 1.76
C THR A 89 -4.22 -1.08 0.59
N SER A 90 -4.88 0.07 0.75
CA SER A 90 -4.93 1.14 -0.23
C SER A 90 -3.72 2.07 -0.07
N TYR A 91 -2.82 2.04 -1.04
CA TYR A 91 -1.64 2.89 -1.12
C TYR A 91 -1.98 4.12 -1.96
N VAL A 92 -2.22 5.26 -1.31
CA VAL A 92 -2.69 6.48 -1.95
C VAL A 92 -1.57 7.48 -2.14
N TYR A 93 -1.55 8.16 -3.28
CA TYR A 93 -0.69 9.30 -3.52
C TYR A 93 -1.39 10.32 -4.40
N CYS A 94 -0.92 11.55 -4.34
CA CYS A 94 -1.33 12.62 -5.25
C CYS A 94 -0.06 13.32 -5.76
N ARG A 95 -0.14 14.58 -6.21
CA ARG A 95 1.06 15.31 -6.66
C ARG A 95 2.08 15.53 -5.53
N SER A 96 1.66 16.12 -4.40
CA SER A 96 2.57 16.59 -3.33
C SER A 96 2.23 16.09 -1.91
N GLY A 97 1.24 15.21 -1.76
CA GLY A 97 0.81 14.65 -0.48
C GLY A 97 -0.46 15.25 0.14
N ARG A 98 -0.89 16.45 -0.27
CA ARG A 98 -2.07 17.12 0.34
C ARG A 98 -3.39 16.44 0.01
N ARG A 99 -3.66 16.22 -1.28
CA ARG A 99 -4.89 15.57 -1.77
C ARG A 99 -4.97 14.10 -1.33
N SER A 100 -3.82 13.43 -1.24
CA SER A 100 -3.77 12.03 -0.79
C SER A 100 -4.02 11.85 0.70
N MET A 101 -3.62 12.82 1.53
CA MET A 101 -4.05 12.83 2.94
C MET A 101 -5.57 13.03 3.07
N MET A 102 -6.16 13.92 2.27
CA MET A 102 -7.62 14.09 2.21
C MET A 102 -8.31 12.79 1.75
N SER A 103 -7.83 12.15 0.68
CA SER A 103 -8.37 10.86 0.25
C SER A 103 -8.21 9.78 1.31
N ALA A 104 -7.11 9.79 2.06
CA ALA A 104 -6.87 8.82 3.12
C ALA A 104 -7.89 8.94 4.25
N ASP A 105 -8.25 10.15 4.65
CA ASP A 105 -9.32 10.41 5.63
C ASP A 105 -10.70 9.95 5.11
N LEU A 106 -11.01 10.25 3.85
CA LEU A 106 -12.27 9.82 3.23
C LEU A 106 -12.36 8.28 3.15
N LEU A 107 -11.30 7.62 2.71
CA LEU A 107 -11.25 6.16 2.60
C LEU A 107 -11.22 5.46 3.97
N SER A 108 -10.51 6.02 4.96
CA SER A 108 -10.45 5.42 6.29
C SER A 108 -11.83 5.42 6.97
N LYS A 109 -12.62 6.49 6.80
CA LYS A 109 -14.02 6.57 7.26
C LYS A 109 -14.91 5.50 6.63
N GLU A 110 -14.55 5.05 5.44
CA GLU A 110 -15.26 3.99 4.71
C GLU A 110 -14.75 2.58 5.05
N GLY A 111 -13.82 2.44 6.00
CA GLY A 111 -13.31 1.15 6.45
C GLY A 111 -12.12 0.61 5.66
N PHE A 112 -11.51 1.42 4.79
CA PHE A 112 -10.28 1.03 4.10
C PHE A 112 -9.06 1.17 5.01
N LYS A 113 -8.09 0.26 4.84
CA LYS A 113 -6.74 0.41 5.40
C LYS A 113 -5.94 1.28 4.44
N VAL A 114 -5.39 2.40 4.90
CA VAL A 114 -4.75 3.37 3.99
C VAL A 114 -3.30 3.64 4.37
N VAL A 115 -2.43 3.58 3.37
CA VAL A 115 -1.05 4.07 3.43
C VAL A 115 -0.91 5.26 2.48
N ASN A 116 -0.55 6.42 3.01
CA ASN A 116 -0.34 7.64 2.24
C ASN A 116 1.14 7.85 1.93
N LEU A 117 1.46 8.11 0.67
CA LEU A 117 2.80 8.55 0.27
C LEU A 117 3.02 10.01 0.67
N ARG A 118 3.92 10.23 1.62
CA ARG A 118 4.45 11.56 1.94
C ARG A 118 5.09 12.15 0.68
N GLY A 119 4.88 13.44 0.45
CA GLY A 119 5.44 14.15 -0.71
C GLY A 119 4.85 13.76 -2.07
N GLY A 120 3.98 12.75 -2.13
CA GLY A 120 3.27 12.34 -3.33
C GLY A 120 4.19 11.89 -4.47
N TYR A 121 3.69 12.05 -5.70
CA TYR A 121 4.37 11.67 -6.93
C TYR A 121 5.70 12.42 -7.12
N LEU A 122 5.81 13.66 -6.61
CA LEU A 122 7.07 14.41 -6.67
C LEU A 122 8.18 13.73 -5.84
N GLU A 123 7.87 13.24 -4.63
CA GLU A 123 8.83 12.47 -3.82
C GLU A 123 9.14 11.12 -4.48
N TRP A 124 8.15 10.48 -5.10
CA TRP A 124 8.35 9.24 -5.87
C TRP A 124 9.32 9.42 -7.03
N GLN A 125 9.13 10.44 -7.87
CA GLN A 125 10.01 10.74 -9.00
C GLN A 125 11.43 11.02 -8.52
N SER A 126 11.58 11.91 -7.53
CA SER A 126 12.89 12.23 -6.95
C SER A 126 13.61 11.01 -6.35
N TYR A 127 12.86 10.01 -5.87
CA TYR A 127 13.41 8.75 -5.40
C TYR A 127 13.83 7.82 -6.55
N LYS A 128 13.05 7.74 -7.63
CA LYS A 128 13.34 6.88 -8.79
C LYS A 128 14.42 7.41 -9.72
N ASP A 129 14.66 8.72 -9.71
CA ASP A 129 15.70 9.37 -10.50
C ASP A 129 17.11 9.27 -9.86
N LYS A 130 17.23 8.59 -8.71
CA LYS A 130 18.49 8.33 -8.00
C LYS A 130 19.02 6.94 -8.29
#